data_AF-A0A382ZDB9-F1
#
_entry.id   AF-A0A382ZDB9-F1
#
_cell.length_a   1.000
_cell.length_b   1.000
_cell.length_c   1.000
_cell.angle_alpha   90.00
_cell.angle_beta   90.00
_cell.angle_gamma   90.00
#
_symmetry.space_group_name_H-M   'P 1'
#
loop_
_entity.id
_entity.type
_entity.pdbx_description
1 polymer ?
#
loop_
_entity_poly.entity_id
_entity_poly.type
_entity_poly.pdbx_seq_one_letter_code
_entity_poly.pdbx_strand_id
1 'polypeptide(L)'
;MLVIENDVNTFLRQTLVGVLGTAEADGSPHLAPIWYNWEDDSAYMFTSRKSRKWRNIHARPYASLCVDTRDAPYSAVILSGPVKEVDKTVFEVVSSMSYRYYGEQKGEIFAERYRENSTDIVAFKLTADHLVKNLSM
;
A
#
# COMPACT_ATOMS: atom_id res chain seq x y z
N MET A 1 5.48 13.74 -13.23
CA MET A 1 5.72 12.74 -12.16
C MET A 1 6.34 13.50 -11.00
N LEU A 2 5.82 13.32 -9.79
CA LEU A 2 6.33 14.02 -8.61
C LEU A 2 7.74 13.50 -8.30
N VAL A 3 8.67 14.38 -7.94
CA VAL A 3 10.04 13.98 -7.56
C VAL A 3 10.02 13.54 -6.11
N ILE A 4 10.32 12.26 -5.85
CA ILE A 4 10.37 11.71 -4.49
C ILE A 4 11.73 12.00 -3.88
N GLU A 5 11.75 12.73 -2.77
CA GLU A 5 12.96 13.03 -2.03
C GLU A 5 13.56 11.77 -1.37
N ASN A 6 14.88 11.75 -1.17
CA ASN A 6 15.59 10.56 -0.69
C ASN A 6 15.18 10.17 0.75
N ASP A 7 14.90 11.15 1.62
CA ASP A 7 14.42 10.93 2.99
C ASP A 7 13.04 10.24 2.98
N VAL A 8 12.13 10.69 2.11
CA VAL A 8 10.81 10.08 1.89
C VAL A 8 10.94 8.67 1.33
N ASN A 9 11.78 8.47 0.32
CA ASN A 9 12.04 7.15 -0.26
C ASN A 9 12.59 6.17 0.80
N THR A 10 13.50 6.66 1.66
CA THR A 10 14.06 5.87 2.77
C THR A 10 13.00 5.52 3.81
N PHE A 11 12.19 6.50 4.22
CA PHE A 11 11.10 6.29 5.18
C PHE A 11 10.06 5.28 4.67
N LEU A 12 9.59 5.44 3.43
CA LEU A 12 8.59 4.55 2.85
C LEU A 12 9.11 3.11 2.63
N ARG A 13 10.43 2.89 2.58
CA ARG A 13 11.02 1.54 2.51
C ARG A 13 11.05 0.79 3.85
N GLN A 14 10.72 1.45 4.96
CA GLN A 14 10.56 0.78 6.25
C GLN A 14 9.36 -0.18 6.26
N THR A 15 9.39 -1.17 7.14
CA THR A 15 8.27 -2.11 7.33
C THR A 15 7.26 -1.49 8.30
N LEU A 16 6.40 -0.60 7.80
CA LEU A 16 5.35 0.08 8.57
C LEU A 16 3.97 -0.28 8.05
N VAL A 17 2.97 -0.39 8.93
CA VAL A 17 1.57 -0.57 8.48
C VAL A 17 0.99 0.79 8.14
N GLY A 18 0.64 0.98 6.87
CA GLY A 18 -0.03 2.18 6.40
C GLY A 18 -1.54 2.14 6.62
N VAL A 19 -2.19 3.29 6.53
CA VAL A 19 -3.65 3.46 6.56
C VAL A 19 -4.10 3.97 5.19
N LEU A 20 -4.83 3.13 4.46
CA LEU A 20 -5.36 3.48 3.15
C LEU A 20 -6.76 4.09 3.29
N GLY A 21 -6.90 5.32 2.83
CA GLY A 21 -8.17 6.01 2.65
C GLY A 21 -8.69 5.88 1.23
N THR A 22 -9.97 5.49 1.13
CA THR A 22 -10.73 5.40 -0.11
C THR A 22 -12.10 6.08 0.08
N ALA A 23 -12.78 6.48 -0.99
CA ALA A 23 -14.08 7.15 -0.89
C ALA A 23 -15.25 6.19 -1.13
N GLU A 24 -16.19 6.14 -0.19
CA GLU A 24 -17.49 5.47 -0.33
C GLU A 24 -18.35 6.15 -1.41
N ALA A 25 -19.44 5.48 -1.82
CA ALA A 25 -20.35 5.95 -2.87
C ALA A 25 -20.87 7.39 -2.64
N ASP A 26 -21.14 7.73 -1.39
CA ASP A 26 -21.60 9.04 -0.92
C ASP A 26 -20.47 10.06 -0.68
N GLY A 27 -19.22 9.68 -0.95
CA GLY A 27 -18.04 10.50 -0.73
C GLY A 27 -17.46 10.42 0.69
N SER A 28 -18.08 9.69 1.62
CA SER A 28 -17.54 9.51 2.96
C SER A 28 -16.22 8.71 2.95
N PRO A 29 -15.28 8.97 3.88
CA PRO A 29 -14.00 8.27 3.90
C PRO A 29 -14.12 6.86 4.48
N HIS A 30 -13.51 5.89 3.81
CA HIS A 30 -13.25 4.55 4.33
C HIS A 30 -11.75 4.37 4.53
N LEU A 31 -11.35 4.24 5.80
CA LEU A 31 -9.97 4.02 6.22
C LEU A 31 -9.77 2.55 6.59
N ALA A 32 -8.68 1.95 6.14
CA ALA A 32 -8.33 0.60 6.57
C ALA A 32 -6.81 0.37 6.54
N PRO A 33 -6.24 -0.26 7.59
CA PRO A 33 -4.83 -0.60 7.64
C PRO A 33 -4.46 -1.54 6.48
N ILE A 34 -3.22 -1.42 6.00
CA ILE A 34 -2.70 -2.21 4.89
C ILE A 34 -1.18 -2.30 4.94
N TRP A 35 -0.64 -3.43 4.48
CA TRP A 35 0.78 -3.55 4.15
C TRP A 35 1.05 -2.96 2.78
N TYR A 36 2.24 -2.44 2.60
CA TYR A 36 2.67 -1.93 1.31
C TYR A 36 4.14 -2.25 1.03
N ASN A 37 4.47 -2.30 -0.26
CA ASN A 37 5.83 -2.30 -0.77
C ASN A 37 6.11 -1.02 -1.56
N TRP A 38 7.17 -0.30 -1.20
CA TRP A 38 7.57 0.92 -1.90
C TRP A 38 8.64 0.62 -2.96
N GLU A 39 8.27 0.80 -4.22
CA GLU A 39 9.10 0.52 -5.40
C GLU A 39 8.62 1.40 -6.56
N ASP A 40 9.51 1.82 -7.47
CA ASP A 40 9.16 2.63 -8.66
C ASP A 40 8.28 3.85 -8.34
N ASP A 41 8.64 4.58 -7.28
CA ASP A 41 7.89 5.75 -6.76
C ASP A 41 6.40 5.47 -6.53
N SER A 42 6.06 4.22 -6.20
CA SER A 42 4.69 3.74 -6.03
C SER A 42 4.57 2.81 -4.82
N ALA A 43 3.41 2.86 -4.16
CA ALA A 43 3.05 1.94 -3.10
C ALA A 43 2.25 0.76 -3.68
N TYR A 44 2.88 -0.41 -3.75
CA TYR A 44 2.25 -1.66 -4.16
C TYR A 44 1.56 -2.32 -2.95
N MET A 45 0.34 -2.81 -3.17
CA MET A 45 -0.53 -3.38 -2.15
C MET A 45 -1.33 -4.54 -2.76
N PHE A 46 -1.95 -5.36 -1.92
CA PHE A 46 -2.92 -6.36 -2.36
C PHE A 46 -4.10 -6.44 -1.39
N THR A 47 -5.25 -6.89 -1.90
CA THR A 47 -6.43 -7.15 -1.08
C THR A 47 -7.41 -8.07 -1.81
N SER A 48 -8.48 -8.51 -1.14
CA SER A 48 -9.57 -9.20 -1.83
C SER A 48 -10.34 -8.23 -2.72
N ARG A 49 -10.70 -8.67 -3.93
CA ARG A 49 -11.61 -7.93 -4.83
C ARG A 49 -12.97 -7.65 -4.20
N LYS A 50 -13.39 -8.45 -3.21
CA LYS A 50 -14.65 -8.27 -2.49
C LYS A 50 -14.56 -7.22 -1.37
N SER A 51 -13.34 -6.79 -1.02
CA SER A 51 -13.10 -5.81 0.04
C SER A 51 -13.76 -4.46 -0.25
N ARG A 52 -14.10 -3.74 0.81
CA ARG A 52 -14.69 -2.39 0.70
C ARG A 52 -13.74 -1.42 -0.01
N LYS A 53 -12.47 -1.37 0.43
CA LYS A 53 -11.42 -0.54 -0.18
C LYS A 53 -11.24 -0.81 -1.68
N TRP A 54 -11.28 -2.07 -2.13
CA TRP A 54 -11.18 -2.36 -3.56
C TRP A 54 -12.40 -1.94 -4.35
N ARG A 55 -13.61 -2.20 -3.84
CA ARG A 55 -14.84 -1.73 -4.51
C ARG A 55 -14.86 -0.20 -4.66
N ASN A 56 -14.38 0.52 -3.65
CA ASN A 56 -14.23 1.97 -3.70
C ASN A 56 -13.21 2.39 -4.77
N ILE A 57 -12.03 1.77 -4.80
CA ILE A 57 -10.97 2.02 -5.80
C ILE A 57 -11.44 1.71 -7.22
N HIS A 58 -12.14 0.59 -7.42
CA HIS A 58 -12.64 0.19 -8.73
C HIS A 58 -13.65 1.20 -9.28
N ALA A 59 -14.51 1.77 -8.42
CA ALA A 59 -15.46 2.80 -8.83
C ALA A 59 -14.79 4.18 -9.00
N ARG A 60 -13.80 4.50 -8.16
CA ARG A 60 -13.07 5.77 -8.14
C ARG A 60 -11.57 5.47 -7.90
N PRO A 61 -10.74 5.42 -8.96
CA PRO A 61 -9.36 4.93 -8.89
C PRO A 61 -8.39 5.99 -8.33
N TYR A 62 -8.70 6.49 -7.13
CA TYR A 62 -7.91 7.47 -6.40
C TYR A 62 -7.97 7.14 -4.90
N ALA A 63 -6.82 7.19 -4.24
CA ALA A 63 -6.73 6.87 -2.81
C ALA A 63 -5.66 7.73 -2.14
N SER A 64 -5.67 7.72 -0.81
CA SER A 64 -4.63 8.32 0.03
C SER A 64 -4.04 7.26 0.94
N LEU A 65 -2.72 7.19 1.06
CA LEU A 65 -2.01 6.30 1.97
C LEU A 65 -1.25 7.14 2.99
N CYS A 66 -1.60 7.00 4.26
CA CYS A 66 -0.85 7.54 5.38
C CYS A 66 0.10 6.46 5.92
N VAL A 67 1.38 6.76 6.00
CA VAL A 67 2.39 5.93 6.66
C VAL A 67 2.99 6.73 7.80
N ASP A 68 2.85 6.22 9.02
CA ASP A 68 3.30 6.89 10.23
C ASP A 68 4.08 5.96 11.17
N THR A 69 4.99 6.52 11.96
CA THR A 69 5.53 5.84 13.14
C THR A 69 4.51 5.89 14.27
N ARG A 70 4.45 4.83 15.08
CA ARG A 70 3.48 4.70 16.17
C ARG A 70 3.98 5.26 17.50
N ASP A 71 5.27 5.55 17.59
CA ASP A 71 5.96 6.03 18.79
C ASP A 71 6.63 7.39 18.53
N ALA A 72 6.76 8.19 19.59
CA ALA A 72 7.44 9.49 19.53
C ALA A 72 8.98 9.33 19.43
N PRO A 73 9.68 10.21 18.67
CA PRO A 73 9.13 11.30 17.86
C PRO A 73 8.39 10.78 16.61
N TYR A 74 7.21 11.35 16.36
CA TYR A 74 6.35 10.91 15.26
C TYR A 74 6.91 11.38 13.91
N SER A 75 6.91 10.47 12.95
CA SER A 75 7.20 10.75 11.54
C SER A 75 6.07 10.23 10.67
N ALA A 76 5.71 10.96 9.63
CA ALA A 76 4.68 10.55 8.68
C ALA A 76 4.98 10.99 7.25
N VAL A 77 4.57 10.16 6.30
CA VAL A 77 4.44 10.50 4.88
C VAL A 77 3.04 10.13 4.44
N ILE A 78 2.35 11.07 3.81
CA ILE A 78 1.01 10.89 3.25
C ILE A 78 1.10 11.07 1.75
N LEU A 79 0.65 10.06 1.01
CA LEU A 79 0.66 10.01 -0.44
C LEU A 79 -0.79 9.99 -0.93
N SER A 80 -1.14 10.81 -1.92
CA SER A 80 -2.42 10.69 -2.61
C SER A 80 -2.19 10.63 -4.10
N GLY A 81 -3.02 9.87 -4.79
CA GLY A 81 -2.86 9.70 -6.22
C GLY A 81 -3.71 8.59 -6.84
N PRO A 82 -3.59 8.42 -8.17
CA PRO A 82 -4.28 7.37 -8.89
C PRO A 82 -3.86 5.98 -8.44
N VAL A 83 -4.84 5.08 -8.43
CA VAL A 83 -4.63 3.65 -8.15
C VAL A 83 -4.86 2.84 -9.42
N LYS A 84 -3.97 1.89 -9.70
CA LYS A 84 -4.10 0.97 -10.83
C LYS A 84 -3.85 -0.46 -10.39
N GLU A 85 -4.64 -1.38 -10.94
CA GLU A 85 -4.29 -2.81 -10.92
C GLU A 85 -2.93 -3.00 -11.63
N VAL A 86 -2.09 -3.89 -11.10
CA VAL A 86 -0.74 -4.11 -11.65
C VAL A 86 -0.71 -5.35 -12.52
N ASP A 87 0.13 -5.31 -13.54
CA ASP A 87 0.48 -6.48 -14.36
C ASP A 87 1.63 -7.25 -13.69
N LYS A 88 1.45 -7.58 -12.41
CA LYS A 88 2.33 -8.47 -11.62
C LYS A 88 1.46 -9.58 -11.07
N THR A 89 2.03 -10.77 -10.87
CA THR A 89 1.26 -11.84 -10.23
C THR A 89 0.95 -11.45 -8.78
N VAL A 90 -0.21 -11.89 -8.28
CA VAL A 90 -0.55 -11.71 -6.85
C VAL A 90 0.54 -12.31 -5.97
N PHE A 91 1.07 -13.47 -6.36
CA PHE A 91 2.14 -14.15 -5.63
C PHE A 91 3.40 -13.30 -5.51
N GLU A 92 3.88 -12.66 -6.58
CA GLU A 92 5.06 -11.77 -6.52
C GLU A 92 4.86 -10.61 -5.56
N VAL A 93 3.70 -9.94 -5.65
CA VAL A 93 3.38 -8.78 -4.81
C VAL A 93 3.25 -9.20 -3.35
N VAL A 94 2.54 -10.29 -3.07
CA VAL A 94 2.39 -10.82 -1.71
C VAL A 94 3.74 -11.25 -1.14
N SER A 95 4.54 -12.00 -1.90
CA SER A 95 5.86 -12.48 -1.46
C SER A 95 6.78 -11.32 -1.09
N SER A 96 6.83 -10.27 -1.93
CA SER A 96 7.65 -9.08 -1.66
C SER A 96 7.34 -8.43 -0.31
N MET A 97 6.08 -8.47 0.13
CA MET A 97 5.65 -7.92 1.41
C MET A 97 5.77 -8.94 2.55
N SER A 98 5.34 -10.19 2.36
CA SER A 98 5.23 -11.14 3.46
C SER A 98 6.57 -11.39 4.15
N TYR A 99 7.67 -11.44 3.40
CA TYR A 99 9.01 -11.55 3.97
C TYR A 99 9.39 -10.33 4.81
N ARG A 100 9.02 -9.12 4.38
CA ARG A 100 9.31 -7.87 5.09
C ARG A 100 8.53 -7.78 6.41
N TYR A 101 7.26 -8.20 6.41
CA TYR A 101 6.36 -8.02 7.56
C TYR A 101 6.34 -9.20 8.52
N TYR A 102 6.56 -10.42 8.05
CA TYR A 102 6.54 -11.64 8.89
C TYR A 102 7.91 -12.32 9.03
N GLY A 103 8.93 -11.86 8.32
CA GLY A 103 10.23 -12.53 8.26
C GLY A 103 10.23 -13.73 7.31
N GLU A 104 11.37 -14.38 7.14
CA GLU A 104 11.61 -15.41 6.12
C GLU A 104 10.60 -16.58 6.20
N GLN A 105 10.63 -17.36 7.30
CA GLN A 105 9.81 -18.58 7.42
C GLN A 105 8.30 -18.30 7.40
N LYS A 106 7.84 -17.34 8.21
CA LYS A 106 6.40 -17.02 8.29
C LYS A 106 5.91 -16.29 7.03
N GLY A 107 6.78 -15.50 6.41
CA GLY A 107 6.51 -14.81 5.15
C GLY A 107 6.33 -15.79 4.00
N GLU A 108 7.18 -16.82 3.92
CA GLU A 108 7.06 -17.90 2.94
C GLU A 108 5.71 -18.61 3.08
N ILE A 109 5.40 -19.13 4.28
CA ILE A 109 4.13 -19.82 4.57
C ILE A 109 2.91 -18.95 4.23
N PHE A 110 3.00 -17.65 4.46
CA PHE A 110 1.92 -16.73 4.11
C PHE A 110 1.78 -16.55 2.59
N ALA A 111 2.89 -16.37 1.88
CA ALA A 111 2.91 -16.18 0.43
C ALA A 111 2.43 -17.40 -0.33
N GLU A 112 2.76 -18.61 0.13
CA GLU A 112 2.32 -19.87 -0.47
C GLU A 112 0.79 -19.97 -0.64
N ARG A 113 0.02 -19.31 0.23
CA ARG A 113 -1.46 -19.26 0.14
C ARG A 113 -1.97 -18.55 -1.12
N TYR A 114 -1.10 -17.81 -1.80
CA TYR A 114 -1.39 -17.01 -2.98
C TYR A 114 -0.64 -17.51 -4.23
N ARG A 115 0.01 -18.69 -4.15
CA ARG A 115 0.77 -19.28 -5.27
C ARG A 115 -0.13 -19.65 -6.44
N GLU A 116 -1.32 -20.13 -6.15
CA GLU A 116 -2.36 -20.32 -7.16
C GLU A 116 -3.00 -18.96 -7.49
N ASN A 117 -3.12 -18.65 -8.77
CA ASN A 117 -3.72 -17.40 -9.25
C ASN A 117 -5.19 -17.30 -8.83
N SER A 118 -5.42 -16.80 -7.61
CA SER A 118 -6.76 -16.52 -7.11
C SER A 118 -7.30 -15.28 -7.79
N THR A 119 -8.35 -15.44 -8.61
CA THR A 119 -9.09 -14.33 -9.20
C THR A 119 -9.75 -13.42 -8.16
N ASP A 120 -9.87 -13.89 -6.91
CA ASP A 120 -10.48 -13.16 -5.80
C ASP A 120 -9.54 -12.14 -5.13
N ILE A 121 -8.25 -12.19 -5.45
CA ILE A 121 -7.24 -11.24 -4.95
C ILE A 121 -6.83 -10.31 -6.07
N VAL A 122 -6.54 -9.07 -5.70
CA VAL A 122 -6.03 -8.05 -6.61
C VAL A 122 -4.79 -7.41 -6.01
N ALA A 123 -3.76 -7.30 -6.83
CA ALA A 123 -2.60 -6.49 -6.57
C ALA A 123 -2.76 -5.15 -7.29
N PHE A 124 -2.41 -4.06 -6.63
CA PHE A 124 -2.57 -2.71 -7.16
C PHE A 124 -1.48 -1.80 -6.64
N LYS A 125 -1.27 -0.68 -7.32
CA LYS A 125 -0.33 0.36 -6.91
C LYS A 125 -0.99 1.72 -6.83
N LEU A 126 -0.57 2.50 -5.85
CA LEU A 126 -0.82 3.93 -5.76
C LEU A 126 0.44 4.67 -6.21
N THR A 127 0.31 5.54 -7.20
CA THR A 127 1.39 6.43 -7.65
C THR A 127 1.06 7.85 -7.20
N ALA A 128 1.95 8.49 -6.44
CA ALA A 128 1.67 9.78 -5.84
C ALA A 128 1.62 10.91 -6.88
N ASP A 129 0.55 11.70 -6.86
CA ASP A 129 0.49 13.04 -7.48
C ASP A 129 0.46 14.16 -6.43
N HIS A 130 0.15 13.82 -5.19
CA HIS A 130 0.26 14.69 -4.03
C HIS A 130 1.01 13.99 -2.89
N LEU A 131 1.87 14.74 -2.19
CA LEU A 131 2.71 14.21 -1.12
C LEU A 131 2.83 15.23 0.01
N VAL A 132 2.62 14.77 1.24
CA VAL A 132 2.91 15.52 2.46
C VAL A 132 3.93 14.73 3.27
N LYS A 133 5.03 15.38 3.67
CA LYS A 133 6.06 14.78 4.53
C LYS A 133 6.15 15.55 5.85
N ASN A 134 6.19 14.81 6.95
CA ASN A 134 6.41 15.28 8.31
C ASN A 134 7.41 14.33 8.96
N LEU A 135 8.69 14.44 8.59
CA LEU A 135 9.74 13.58 9.12
C LEU A 135 10.43 14.30 10.28
N SER A 136 10.45 13.68 11.46
CA SER A 136 11.25 14.16 12.59
C SER A 136 12.73 13.87 12.29
N MET A 137 13.53 14.91 12.17
CA MET A 137 15.00 14.81 12.09
C MET A 137 15.59 14.24 13.38
#